data_AF-A0A7K0WYR4-F1
#
_entry.id   AF-A0A7K0WYR4-F1
#
_cell.length_a   1.000
_cell.length_b   1.000
_cell.length_c   1.000
_cell.angle_alpha   90.00
_cell.angle_beta   90.00
_cell.angle_gamma   90.00
#
_symmetry.space_group_name_H-M   'P 1'
#
loop_
_entity.id
_entity.type
_entity.pdbx_description
1 polymer ?
#
loop_
_entity_poly.entity_id
_entity_poly.type
_entity_poly.pdbx_seq_one_letter_code
_entity_poly.pdbx_strand_id
1 'polypeptide(L)' 'MVANVLEVTVAPGAEVAAGQTVALLESMKMEIPVISEHAGTVTAVTVTPGDVVQEGDVLLTLRA' A
#
# COMPACT_ATOMS: atom_id res chain seq x y z
N MET A 1 6.89 7.88 -10.95
CA MET A 1 5.50 8.38 -10.78
C MET A 1 5.36 9.08 -9.42
N VAL A 2 4.51 10.11 -9.28
CA VAL A 2 4.18 10.74 -7.97
C VAL A 2 2.68 10.59 -7.71
N ALA A 3 2.30 10.19 -6.48
CA ALA A 3 0.92 9.99 -6.08
C ALA A 3 0.70 10.34 -4.60
N ASN A 4 -0.55 10.63 -4.23
CA ASN A 4 -0.97 10.76 -2.84
C ASN A 4 -1.52 9.42 -2.33
N VAL A 5 -1.28 9.10 -1.07
CA VAL A 5 -1.93 7.98 -0.41
C VAL A 5 -3.36 8.38 -0.07
N LEU A 6 -4.34 7.76 -0.71
CA LEU A 6 -5.76 8.01 -0.46
C LEU A 6 -6.26 7.18 0.72
N GLU A 7 -5.90 5.90 0.76
CA GLU A 7 -6.29 4.97 1.83
C GLU A 7 -5.22 3.89 2.02
N VAL A 8 -5.08 3.41 3.26
CA VAL A 8 -4.36 2.16 3.56
C VAL A 8 -5.37 1.17 4.15
N THR A 9 -5.56 0.03 3.48
CA THR A 9 -6.62 -0.94 3.82
C THR A 9 -6.15 -2.03 4.78
N VAL A 10 -4.88 -1.98 5.21
CA VAL A 10 -4.24 -2.98 6.07
C VAL A 10 -3.48 -2.32 7.22
N ALA A 11 -3.23 -3.09 8.27
CA ALA A 11 -2.49 -2.66 9.45
C ALA A 11 -1.40 -3.70 9.81
N PRO A 12 -0.35 -3.32 10.56
CA PRO A 12 0.61 -4.28 11.08
C PRO A 12 -0.08 -5.43 11.82
N GLY A 13 0.31 -6.67 11.51
CA GLY A 13 -0.30 -7.90 12.02
C GLY A 13 -1.41 -8.47 11.15
N ALA A 14 -1.91 -7.75 10.14
CA ALA A 14 -2.93 -8.27 9.23
C ALA A 14 -2.36 -9.34 8.27
N GLU A 15 -3.17 -10.36 7.97
CA GLU A 15 -2.89 -11.30 6.88
C GLU A 15 -3.36 -10.72 5.54
N VAL A 16 -2.54 -10.90 4.50
CA VAL A 16 -2.78 -10.41 3.14
C VAL A 16 -2.60 -11.58 2.17
N ALA A 17 -3.51 -11.68 1.20
CA ALA A 17 -3.39 -12.63 0.10
C ALA A 17 -2.69 -12.02 -1.13
N ALA A 18 -2.08 -12.86 -1.97
CA ALA A 18 -1.64 -12.43 -3.28
C ALA A 18 -2.87 -11.96 -4.11
N GLY A 19 -2.74 -10.80 -4.77
CA GLY A 19 -3.83 -10.15 -5.48
C GLY A 19 -4.72 -9.24 -4.62
N GLN A 20 -4.48 -9.15 -3.30
CA GLN A 20 -5.25 -8.27 -2.42
C GLN A 20 -4.77 -6.82 -2.51
N THR A 21 -5.73 -5.87 -2.58
CA THR A 21 -5.43 -4.44 -2.48
C THR A 21 -5.06 -4.06 -1.05
N VAL A 22 -3.91 -3.40 -0.87
CA VAL A 22 -3.35 -3.02 0.44
C VAL A 22 -3.33 -1.51 0.68
N ALA A 23 -3.37 -0.72 -0.39
CA ALA A 23 -3.49 0.73 -0.35
C ALA A 23 -4.14 1.23 -1.64
N LEU A 24 -4.68 2.44 -1.59
CA LEU A 24 -5.19 3.17 -2.74
C LEU A 24 -4.41 4.46 -2.89
N LEU A 25 -3.84 4.70 -4.08
CA LEU A 25 -3.14 5.93 -4.40
C LEU A 25 -3.99 6.80 -5.32
N GLU A 26 -3.74 8.10 -5.31
CA GLU A 26 -4.38 9.08 -6.18
C GLU A 26 -3.32 9.87 -6.95
N SER A 27 -3.43 9.90 -8.27
CA SER A 27 -2.59 10.72 -9.13
C SER A 27 -3.39 11.22 -10.32
N MET A 28 -3.34 12.53 -10.58
CA MET A 28 -4.07 13.16 -11.69
C MET A 28 -5.58 12.83 -11.71
N LYS A 29 -6.23 12.80 -10.54
CA LYS A 29 -7.65 12.41 -10.35
C LYS A 29 -7.98 10.95 -10.69
N MET A 30 -6.96 10.10 -10.86
CA MET A 30 -7.11 8.67 -11.07
C MET A 30 -6.75 7.93 -9.80
N GLU A 31 -7.59 6.97 -9.42
CA GLU A 31 -7.33 6.03 -8.33
C GLU A 31 -6.50 4.84 -8.83
N ILE A 32 -5.48 4.48 -8.08
CA ILE A 32 -4.50 3.45 -8.44
C ILE A 32 -4.40 2.46 -7.28
N PRO A 33 -5.02 1.27 -7.38
CA PRO A 33 -4.94 0.27 -6.34
C PRO A 33 -3.53 -0.33 -6.29
N VAL A 34 -2.96 -0.39 -5.08
CA VAL A 34 -1.71 -1.11 -4.80
C VAL A 34 -2.05 -2.53 -4.43
N ILE A 35 -1.62 -3.47 -5.26
CA ILE A 35 -1.93 -4.89 -5.12
C ILE A 35 -0.71 -5.61 -4.54
N SER A 36 -0.93 -6.46 -3.54
CA SER A 36 0.12 -7.35 -3.03
C SER A 36 0.41 -8.47 -4.03
N GLU A 37 1.66 -8.63 -4.43
CA GLU A 37 2.08 -9.74 -5.30
C GLU A 37 2.20 -11.07 -4.56
N HIS A 38 2.34 -11.02 -3.22
CA HIS A 38 2.60 -12.18 -2.38
C HIS A 38 1.60 -12.24 -1.22
N ALA A 39 1.35 -13.45 -0.72
CA ALA A 39 0.64 -13.63 0.55
C ALA A 39 1.61 -13.51 1.73
N GLY A 40 1.13 -13.06 2.90
CA GLY A 40 1.93 -12.94 4.10
C GLY A 40 1.26 -12.13 5.21
N THR A 41 2.00 -11.86 6.29
CA THR A 41 1.57 -10.94 7.35
C THR A 41 2.25 -9.58 7.19
N VAL A 42 1.49 -8.50 7.29
CA VAL A 42 2.02 -7.13 7.31
C VAL A 42 2.87 -6.93 8.55
N THR A 43 4.15 -6.61 8.38
CA THR A 43 5.06 -6.34 9.51
C THR A 43 5.12 -4.86 9.86
N ALA A 44 5.04 -3.99 8.86
CA ALA A 44 4.98 -2.54 9.06
C ALA A 44 4.26 -1.88 7.88
N VAL A 45 3.56 -0.79 8.17
CA VAL A 45 3.04 0.17 7.20
C VAL A 45 3.79 1.47 7.44
N THR A 46 4.41 2.03 6.41
CA THR A 46 5.30 3.21 6.52
C THR A 46 4.66 4.50 6.01
N VAL A 47 3.40 4.42 5.58
CA VAL A 47 2.64 5.54 5.01
C VAL A 47 1.27 5.68 5.67
N THR A 48 0.71 6.86 5.57
CA THR A 48 -0.62 7.23 6.06
C THR A 48 -1.40 8.00 5.00
N PRO A 49 -2.74 8.01 5.04
CA PRO A 49 -3.54 8.82 4.13
C PRO A 49 -3.12 10.30 4.16
N GLY A 50 -2.90 10.87 2.96
CA GLY A 50 -2.39 12.22 2.76
C GLY A 50 -0.89 12.30 2.47
N ASP A 51 -0.12 11.23 2.67
CA ASP A 51 1.30 11.22 2.33
C ASP A 51 1.52 11.26 0.82
N VAL A 52 2.57 11.96 0.39
CA VAL A 52 3.03 11.99 -1.00
C VAL A 52 4.10 10.91 -1.17
N VAL A 53 3.88 10.00 -2.12
CA VAL A 53 4.80 8.90 -2.42
C VAL A 53 5.27 8.96 -3.87
N GLN A 54 6.44 8.40 -4.09
CA GLN A 54 7.06 8.26 -5.39
C GLN A 54 7.33 6.79 -5.70
N GLU A 55 7.59 6.54 -6.97
CA GLU A 55 8.03 5.23 -7.43
C GLU A 55 9.34 4.82 -6.73
N GLY A 56 9.33 3.63 -6.13
CA GLY A 56 10.43 3.11 -5.32
C GLY A 56 10.27 3.34 -3.81
N ASP A 57 9.31 4.18 -3.37
CA ASP A 57 9.04 4.35 -1.94
C ASP A 57 8.42 3.08 -1.34
N VAL A 58 8.87 2.75 -0.14
CA VAL A 58 8.32 1.62 0.63
C VAL A 58 7.00 2.06 1.25
N LEU A 59 5.92 1.32 0.96
CA LEU A 59 4.60 1.55 1.54
C LEU A 59 4.32 0.63 2.74
N LEU A 60 4.74 -0.62 2.63
CA LEU A 60 4.61 -1.63 3.67
C LEU A 60 5.62 -2.76 3.47
N THR A 61 5.75 -3.59 4.49
CA THR A 61 6.58 -4.82 4.46
C THR A 61 5.74 -6.03 4.84
N LEU A 62 6.03 -7.17 4.21
CA LEU A 62 5.40 -8.46 4.46
C LEU A 62 6.43 -9.45 4.99
N ARG A 63 6.00 -10.32 5.90
CA ARG A 63 6.69 -11.58 6.21
C ARG A 63 5.87 -12.76 5.71
N ALA A 64 6.54 -13.77 5.18
CA ALA A 64 5.93 -15.06 4.87
C ALA A 64 5.67 -15.87 6.16
#